data_AF-A0A6I5P3Q5-F1
#
_entry.id   AF-A0A6I5P3Q5-F1
#
_cell.length_a   1.000
_cell.length_b   1.000
_cell.length_c   1.000
_cell.angle_alpha   90.00
_cell.angle_beta   90.00
_cell.angle_gamma   90.00
#
_symmetry.space_group_name_H-M   'P 1'
#
loop_
_entity.id
_entity.type
_entity.pdbx_description
1 polymer ?
#
loop_
_entity_poly.entity_id
_entity_poly.type
_entity_poly.pdbx_seq_one_letter_code
_entity_poly.pdbx_strand_id
1 'polypeptide(L)'
;MTLSQIETKVRYLTNAAGEKTDVLVPVDLWEALLEILQASSGLDSIDEQEPNSQILADLQIATRQAQAGQTFPISELWQDITAE
;
A
#
# COMPACT_ATOMS: atom_id res chain seq x y z
N MET A 1 -12.30 1.46 -12.54
CA MET A 1 -11.99 2.37 -13.67
C MET A 1 -10.82 1.79 -14.44
N THR A 2 -10.79 1.82 -15.77
CA THR A 2 -9.67 1.23 -16.54
C THR A 2 -8.63 2.27 -16.94
N LEU A 3 -7.36 1.86 -17.05
CA LEU A 3 -6.24 2.76 -17.41
C LEU A 3 -6.49 3.53 -18.72
N SER A 4 -7.03 2.87 -19.74
CA SER A 4 -7.35 3.52 -21.02
C SER A 4 -8.41 4.63 -20.91
N GLN A 5 -9.31 4.54 -19.93
CA GLN A 5 -10.30 5.60 -19.66
C GLN A 5 -9.67 6.80 -18.94
N ILE A 6 -8.58 6.60 -18.19
CA ILE A 6 -7.81 7.68 -17.55
C ILE A 6 -7.00 8.42 -18.61
N GLU A 7 -6.29 7.67 -19.46
CA GLU A 7 -5.41 8.23 -20.51
C GLU A 7 -6.15 9.17 -21.48
N THR A 8 -7.42 8.84 -21.78
CA THR A 8 -8.27 9.68 -22.66
C THR A 8 -8.77 10.96 -21.99
N LYS A 9 -8.68 11.07 -20.67
CA LYS A 9 -9.18 12.20 -19.87
C LYS A 9 -8.09 13.12 -19.35
N VAL A 10 -6.83 12.67 -19.34
CA VAL A 10 -5.69 13.47 -18.87
C VAL A 10 -4.99 14.15 -20.04
N ARG A 11 -4.40 15.32 -19.79
CA ARG A 11 -3.60 16.06 -20.78
C ARG A 11 -2.18 16.24 -20.27
N TYR A 12 -1.20 15.86 -21.07
CA TYR A 12 0.21 16.06 -20.73
C TYR A 12 0.67 17.45 -21.16
N LEU A 13 1.39 18.13 -20.28
CA LEU A 13 2.08 19.37 -20.55
C LEU A 13 3.56 19.05 -20.80
N THR A 14 4.12 19.65 -21.84
CA THR A 14 5.52 19.49 -22.21
C THR A 14 6.31 20.75 -21.91
N ASN A 15 7.52 20.59 -21.38
CA ASN A 15 8.46 21.68 -21.19
C ASN A 15 9.01 22.19 -22.55
N ALA A 16 9.83 23.24 -22.52
CA ALA A 16 10.43 23.81 -23.73
C ALA A 16 11.34 22.84 -24.51
N ALA A 17 11.79 21.75 -23.87
CA ALA A 17 12.57 20.68 -24.49
C ALA A 17 11.68 19.56 -25.09
N GLY A 18 10.35 19.66 -24.96
CA GLY A 18 9.40 18.66 -25.46
C GLY A 18 9.17 17.47 -24.52
N GLU A 19 9.72 17.51 -23.30
CA GLU A 19 9.57 16.43 -22.31
C GLU A 19 8.27 16.63 -21.54
N LYS A 20 7.52 15.54 -21.31
CA LYS A 20 6.29 15.57 -20.50
C LYS A 20 6.66 15.74 -19.03
N THR A 21 6.48 16.93 -18.49
CA THR A 21 6.81 17.24 -17.08
C THR A 21 5.59 17.23 -16.19
N ASP A 22 4.45 17.69 -16.70
CA ASP A 22 3.25 17.90 -15.90
C ASP A 22 2.01 17.27 -16.56
N VAL A 23 0.97 17.06 -15.75
CA VAL A 23 -0.30 16.50 -16.22
C VAL A 23 -1.46 17.31 -15.68
N LEU A 24 -2.39 17.66 -16.58
CA LEU A 24 -3.68 18.24 -16.24
C LEU A 24 -4.70 17.11 -16.14
N VAL A 25 -5.30 17.00 -14.95
CA VAL A 25 -6.31 15.99 -14.62
C VAL A 25 -7.60 16.72 -14.28
N PRO A 26 -8.76 16.34 -14.87
CA PRO A 26 -10.06 16.84 -14.44
C PRO A 26 -10.28 16.61 -12.94
N VAL A 27 -10.87 17.59 -12.24
CA VAL A 27 -11.03 17.55 -10.78
C VAL A 27 -11.79 16.31 -10.33
N ASP A 28 -12.93 16.00 -10.95
CA ASP A 28 -13.73 14.82 -10.62
C ASP A 28 -12.95 13.50 -10.77
N LEU A 29 -12.03 13.46 -11.75
CA LEU A 29 -11.16 12.31 -11.96
C LEU A 29 -10.07 12.23 -10.88
N TRP A 30 -9.52 13.38 -10.48
CA TRP A 30 -8.53 13.46 -9.41
C TRP A 30 -9.12 13.04 -8.07
N GLU A 31 -10.32 13.50 -7.74
CA GLU A 31 -11.03 13.12 -6.50
C GLU A 31 -11.34 11.62 -6.47
N ALA A 32 -11.85 11.06 -7.57
CA ALA A 32 -12.11 9.61 -7.67
C ALA A 32 -10.83 8.78 -7.51
N LEU A 33 -9.69 9.25 -8.04
CA LEU A 33 -8.40 8.59 -7.84
C LEU A 33 -7.94 8.67 -6.39
N LEU A 34 -8.13 9.82 -5.73
CA LEU A 34 -7.80 9.97 -4.31
C LEU A 34 -8.64 9.05 -3.42
N GLU A 35 -9.93 8.86 -3.69
CA GLU A 35 -10.76 7.91 -2.93
C GLU A 35 -10.26 6.47 -3.07
N ILE A 36 -9.85 6.07 -4.28
CA ILE A 36 -9.27 4.74 -4.54
C ILE A 36 -7.93 4.58 -3.80
N LEU A 37 -7.09 5.63 -3.79
CA LEU A 37 -5.77 5.61 -3.16
C LEU A 37 -5.84 5.77 -1.63
N GLN A 38 -6.83 6.48 -1.09
CA GLN A 38 -7.05 6.60 0.36
C GLN A 38 -7.52 5.29 0.98
N ALA A 39 -8.13 4.39 0.20
CA ALA A 39 -8.38 3.02 0.63
C ALA A 39 -7.11 2.18 0.80
N SER A 40 -5.92 2.72 0.50
CA SER A 40 -4.61 2.12 0.76
C SER A 40 -3.80 3.03 1.66
N SER A 41 -4.04 3.00 2.97
CA SER A 41 -3.28 3.79 3.98
C SER A 41 -1.80 3.42 4.11
N GLY A 42 -1.25 2.63 3.20
CA GLY A 42 0.08 2.04 3.30
C GLY A 42 0.14 0.84 4.26
N LEU A 43 -0.98 0.49 4.90
CA LEU A 43 -1.19 -0.77 5.61
C LEU A 43 -2.09 -1.67 4.77
N ASP A 44 -1.93 -2.98 4.90
CA ASP A 44 -2.88 -3.93 4.31
C ASP A 44 -4.26 -3.67 4.94
N SER A 45 -5.34 -3.79 4.17
CA SER A 45 -6.71 -3.58 4.68
C SER A 45 -7.03 -4.51 5.86
N ILE A 46 -6.31 -5.63 5.96
CA ILE A 46 -6.37 -6.56 7.10
C ILE A 46 -5.83 -5.90 8.38
N ASP A 47 -4.70 -5.20 8.29
CA ASP A 47 -4.05 -4.53 9.43
C ASP A 47 -4.87 -3.32 9.91
N GLU A 48 -5.52 -2.60 8.99
CA GLU A 48 -6.39 -1.47 9.35
C GLU A 48 -7.65 -1.90 10.10
N GLN A 49 -8.14 -3.11 9.82
CA GLN A 49 -9.35 -3.67 10.40
C GLN A 49 -9.04 -4.53 11.62
N GLU A 50 -7.76 -4.73 11.92
CA GLU A 50 -7.33 -5.52 13.06
C GLU A 50 -7.74 -4.82 14.38
N PRO A 51 -8.50 -5.48 15.25
CA PRO A 51 -8.86 -4.90 16.54
C PRO A 51 -7.61 -4.64 17.38
N ASN A 52 -7.53 -3.47 18.02
CA ASN A 52 -6.42 -3.15 18.95
C ASN A 52 -6.15 -4.23 20.00
N SER A 53 -7.18 -4.97 20.43
CA SER A 53 -7.01 -6.08 21.37
C SER A 53 -6.22 -7.26 20.80
N GLN A 54 -6.34 -7.51 19.50
CA GLN A 54 -5.62 -8.55 18.78
C GLN A 54 -4.14 -8.15 18.62
N ILE A 55 -3.88 -6.91 18.15
CA ILE A 55 -2.54 -6.32 18.08
C ILE A 55 -1.82 -6.42 19.44
N LEU A 56 -2.51 -6.06 20.53
CA LEU A 56 -1.94 -6.13 21.87
C LEU A 56 -1.64 -7.57 22.33
N ALA A 57 -2.49 -8.53 21.97
CA ALA A 57 -2.26 -9.94 22.28
C ALA A 57 -1.02 -10.47 21.55
N ASP A 58 -0.89 -10.15 20.26
CA ASP A 58 0.22 -10.61 19.43
C ASP A 58 1.54 -9.98 19.88
N LEU A 59 1.54 -8.69 20.25
CA LEU A 59 2.70 -8.02 20.85
C LEU A 59 3.13 -8.67 22.18
N GLN A 60 2.18 -9.07 23.03
CA GLN A 60 2.51 -9.76 24.29
C GLN A 60 3.13 -11.14 24.03
N ILE A 61 2.64 -11.87 23.02
CA ILE A 61 3.19 -13.16 22.62
C ILE A 61 4.61 -12.98 22.09
N ALA A 62 4.82 -12.05 21.15
CA ALA A 62 6.13 -11.76 20.58
C ALA A 62 7.14 -11.35 21.67
N THR A 63 6.72 -10.52 22.63
CA THR A 63 7.58 -10.11 23.76
C THR A 63 7.99 -11.30 24.62
N ARG A 64 7.07 -12.22 24.92
CA ARG A 64 7.38 -13.44 25.70
C ARG A 64 8.32 -14.38 24.94
N GLN A 65 8.12 -14.55 23.65
CA GLN A 65 8.99 -15.36 22.78
C GLN A 65 10.40 -14.78 22.73
N ALA A 66 10.53 -13.47 22.52
CA ALA A 66 11.82 -12.77 22.54
C ALA A 66 12.54 -12.92 23.90
N GLN A 67 11.82 -12.79 25.02
CA GLN A 67 12.39 -13.00 26.36
C GLN A 67 12.85 -14.45 26.58
N ALA A 68 12.16 -15.42 25.98
CA ALA A 68 12.55 -16.83 26.01
C ALA A 68 13.68 -17.18 25.02
N GLY A 69 14.20 -16.19 24.25
CA GLY A 69 15.20 -16.41 23.22
C GLY A 69 14.68 -17.15 21.99
N GLN A 70 13.35 -17.25 21.83
CA GLN A 70 12.73 -17.81 20.65
C GLN A 70 12.77 -16.76 19.54
N THR A 71 13.61 -17.01 18.55
CA THR A 71 13.73 -16.19 17.35
C THR A 71 13.59 -17.07 16.13
N PHE A 72 13.09 -16.48 15.04
CA PHE A 72 12.98 -17.16 13.76
C PHE A 72 14.09 -16.65 12.83
N PRO A 73 14.82 -17.54 12.14
CA PRO A 73 15.80 -17.13 11.15
C PRO A 73 15.10 -16.43 9.98
N ILE A 74 15.77 -15.43 9.40
CA ILE A 74 15.23 -14.66 8.26
C ILE A 74 14.80 -15.57 7.10
N SER A 75 15.45 -16.72 6.90
CA SER A 75 15.09 -17.69 5.87
C SER A 75 13.70 -18.30 6.03
N GLU A 76 13.17 -18.40 7.26
CA GLU A 76 11.82 -18.91 7.52
C GLU A 76 10.75 -17.86 7.21
N LEU A 77 11.04 -16.57 7.38
CA LEU A 77 10.11 -15.47 7.07
C LEU A 77 9.72 -15.42 5.58
N TRP A 78 10.58 -15.93 4.70
CA TRP A 78 10.34 -15.94 3.25
C TRP A 78 9.68 -17.23 2.74
N GLN A 79 9.63 -18.30 3.54
CA GLN A 79 9.07 -19.59 3.10
C GLN A 79 7.57 -19.50 2.85
N ASP A 80 6.83 -18.77 3.68
CA ASP A 80 5.38 -18.59 3.56
C ASP A 80 4.99 -17.65 2.42
N ILE A 81 5.91 -16.80 1.95
CA ILE A 81 5.68 -15.84 0.85
C ILE A 81 5.87 -16.53 -0.52
N THR A 82 6.66 -17.60 -0.59
CA THR A 82 6.98 -18.30 -1.85
C THR A 82 6.32 -19.68 -2.01
N ALA A 83 5.51 -20.11 -1.05
CA ALA A 83 4.75 -21.35 -1.16
C ALA A 83 3.53 -21.14 -2.09
N GLU A 84 3.74 -21.38 -3.39
CA GLU A 84 2.68 -21.55 -4.40
C GLU A 84 1.74 -22.73 -4.08
#